data_AF-A0AAV7PKM7-F1
#
_entry.id   AF-A0AAV7PKM7-F1
#
_cell.length_a   1.000
_cell.length_b   1.000
_cell.length_c   1.000
_cell.angle_alpha   90.00
_cell.angle_beta   90.00
_cell.angle_gamma   90.00
#
_symmetry.space_group_name_H-M   'P 1'
#
loop_
_entity.id
_entity.type
_entity.pdbx_description
1 polymer ?
#
loop_
_entity_poly.entity_id
_entity_poly.type
_entity_poly.pdbx_seq_one_letter_code
_entity_poly.pdbx_strand_id
1 'polypeptide(L)'
;MAGARWDTQSAGIAEARLKELMPPMPVLFIKAIPVDRQETKNIYECPVYKTRMRGPTYVWTFNLKTKEKPARWILAGVALLLQM
;
A
#
# COMPACT_ATOMS: atom_id res chain seq x y z
N MET A 1 4.54 0.33 6.31
CA MET A 1 3.18 0.72 5.82
C MET A 1 2.40 1.26 7.00
N ALA A 2 1.75 2.41 6.86
CA ALA A 2 0.96 2.99 7.95
C ALA A 2 -0.49 2.46 7.91
N GLY A 3 -0.97 1.94 9.04
CA GLY A 3 -2.37 1.50 9.21
C GLY A 3 -2.71 0.10 8.65
N ALA A 4 -1.74 -0.59 8.05
CA ALA A 4 -1.90 -1.97 7.57
C ALA A 4 -0.53 -2.65 7.48
N ARG A 5 -0.52 -3.96 7.24
CA ARG A 5 0.70 -4.76 7.01
C ARG A 5 0.69 -5.38 5.62
N TRP A 6 1.89 -5.69 5.14
CA TRP A 6 2.04 -6.61 4.01
C TRP A 6 2.04 -8.05 4.51
N ASP A 7 1.27 -8.90 3.86
CA ASP A 7 1.28 -10.32 4.10
C ASP A 7 2.08 -11.02 2.98
N THR A 8 3.24 -11.56 3.32
CA THR A 8 4.14 -12.21 2.35
C THR A 8 3.57 -13.49 1.76
N GLN A 9 2.72 -14.21 2.51
CA GLN A 9 2.10 -15.44 2.03
C GLN A 9 1.05 -15.17 0.95
N SER A 10 0.23 -14.13 1.14
CA SER A 10 -0.80 -13.76 0.17
C SER A 10 -0.38 -12.70 -0.84
N ALA A 11 0.85 -12.18 -0.73
CA ALA A 11 1.39 -11.08 -1.53
C ALA A 11 0.40 -9.91 -1.64
N GLY A 12 -0.19 -9.53 -0.51
CA GLY A 12 -1.23 -8.51 -0.46
C GLY A 12 -1.34 -7.83 0.90
N ILE A 13 -2.24 -6.85 0.97
CA ILE A 13 -2.50 -6.09 2.19
C ILE A 13 -3.33 -6.91 3.16
N ALA A 14 -2.92 -6.88 4.42
CA ALA A 14 -3.64 -7.42 5.56
C ALA A 14 -3.71 -6.40 6.69
N GLU A 15 -4.59 -6.64 7.66
CA GLU A 15 -4.67 -5.78 8.85
C GLU A 15 -3.38 -5.75 9.65
N ALA A 16 -3.08 -4.58 10.21
CA ALA A 16 -1.97 -4.39 11.13
C ALA A 16 -2.15 -5.25 12.39
N ARG A 17 -1.05 -5.71 12.97
CA ARG A 17 -1.09 -6.40 14.27
C ARG A 17 -1.21 -5.37 15.39
N LEU A 18 -1.76 -5.83 16.52
CA LEU A 18 -1.89 -5.00 17.71
C LEU A 18 -0.52 -4.42 18.12
N LYS A 19 -0.49 -3.11 18.40
CA LYS A 19 0.73 -2.33 18.74
C LYS A 19 1.78 -2.23 17.64
N GLU A 20 1.47 -2.63 16.41
CA GLU A 20 2.38 -2.49 15.27
C GLU A 20 1.92 -1.32 14.38
N LEU A 21 2.34 -0.11 14.74
CA LEU A 21 1.92 1.12 14.05
C LEU A 21 2.41 1.19 12.60
N MET A 22 3.61 0.65 12.35
CA MET A 22 4.24 0.75 11.05
C MET A 22 5.13 -0.47 10.76
N PRO A 23 4.53 -1.60 10.35
CA PRO A 23 5.27 -2.77 9.93
C PRO A 23 6.20 -2.44 8.74
N PRO A 24 7.41 -3.02 8.69
CA PRO A 24 8.28 -2.90 7.53
C PRO A 24 7.61 -3.53 6.30
N MET A 25 7.81 -2.90 5.16
CA MET A 25 7.42 -3.45 3.86
C MET A 25 8.60 -4.24 3.28
N PRO A 26 8.35 -5.34 2.54
CA PRO A 26 9.42 -5.97 1.78
C PRO A 26 9.90 -5.03 0.67
N VAL A 27 11.06 -5.37 0.11
CA VAL A 27 11.55 -4.71 -1.11
C VAL A 27 10.60 -5.04 -2.26
N LEU A 28 10.04 -3.99 -2.88
CA LEU A 28 9.13 -4.12 -4.01
C LEU A 28 9.91 -3.97 -5.31
N PHE A 29 9.74 -4.93 -6.22
CA PHE A 29 10.24 -4.83 -7.59
C PHE A 29 9.16 -4.20 -8.49
N ILE A 30 9.52 -3.11 -9.17
CA ILE A 30 8.61 -2.36 -10.02
C ILE A 30 9.06 -2.48 -11.45
N LYS A 31 8.14 -2.82 -12.34
CA LYS A 31 8.38 -2.91 -13.77
C LYS A 31 7.33 -2.10 -14.51
N ALA A 32 7.77 -1.29 -15.48
CA ALA A 32 6.86 -0.63 -16.38
C ALA A 32 6.16 -1.66 -17.27
N ILE A 33 4.83 -1.57 -17.33
CA ILE A 33 3.98 -2.40 -18.20
C ILE A 33 3.01 -1.49 -18.96
N PRO A 34 2.61 -1.85 -20.19
CA PRO A 34 1.57 -1.13 -20.91
C PRO A 34 0.22 -1.24 -20.16
N VAL A 35 -0.59 -0.18 -20.25
CA VAL A 35 -1.86 -0.03 -19.50
C VAL A 35 -2.82 -1.20 -19.74
N ASP A 36 -2.86 -1.74 -20.96
CA ASP A 36 -3.75 -2.85 -21.32
C ASP A 36 -3.44 -4.16 -20.58
N ARG A 37 -2.22 -4.29 -20.03
CA ARG A 37 -1.80 -5.44 -19.22
C ARG A 37 -1.90 -5.18 -17.73
N GLN A 38 -2.37 -4.00 -17.31
CA GLN A 38 -2.54 -3.67 -15.91
C GLN A 38 -3.71 -4.47 -15.34
N GLU A 39 -3.41 -5.27 -14.31
CA GLU A 39 -4.43 -5.95 -13.53
C GLU A 39 -5.22 -4.89 -12.75
N THR A 40 -6.56 -4.92 -12.81
CA THR A 40 -7.42 -3.91 -12.16
C THR A 40 -8.33 -4.50 -11.09
N LYS A 41 -8.43 -5.84 -11.02
CA LYS A 41 -9.29 -6.53 -10.06
C LYS A 41 -8.59 -6.67 -8.72
N ASN A 42 -9.32 -6.34 -7.66
CA ASN A 42 -8.85 -6.50 -6.27
C ASN A 42 -7.54 -5.78 -5.97
N ILE A 43 -7.38 -4.60 -6.57
CA ILE A 43 -6.25 -3.71 -6.33
C ILE A 43 -6.70 -2.54 -5.48
N TYR A 44 -5.89 -2.25 -4.48
CA TYR A 44 -5.94 -0.99 -3.75
C TYR A 44 -4.84 -0.06 -4.25
N GLU A 45 -5.27 1.10 -4.72
CA GLU A 45 -4.43 2.23 -5.11
C GLU A 45 -3.90 2.92 -3.85
N CYS A 46 -2.76 2.45 -3.36
CA CYS A 46 -2.15 2.92 -2.12
C CYS A 46 -1.25 4.13 -2.37
N PRO A 47 -1.54 5.30 -1.78
CA PRO A 47 -0.69 6.48 -1.95
C PRO A 47 0.63 6.32 -1.19
N VAL A 48 1.70 6.80 -1.81
CA VAL A 48 3.06 6.81 -1.27
C VAL A 48 3.48 8.23 -0.95
N TYR A 49 3.91 8.44 0.29
CA TYR A 49 4.45 9.70 0.74
C TYR A 49 5.92 9.55 1.17
N LYS A 50 6.69 10.63 1.08
CA LYS A 50 8.06 10.64 1.61
C LYS A 50 8.07 10.55 3.13
N THR A 51 7.17 11.27 3.80
CA THR A 51 7.13 11.40 5.26
C THR A 51 5.72 11.19 5.80
N ARG A 52 5.59 11.07 7.13
CA ARG A 52 4.28 10.95 7.81
C ARG A 52 3.38 12.17 7.60
N MET A 53 3.93 13.36 7.32
CA MET A 53 3.11 14.52 6.95
C MET A 53 2.65 14.36 5.49
N ARG A 54 1.46 13.77 5.33
CA ARG A 54 0.81 13.41 4.05
C ARG A 54 0.31 14.60 3.21
N GLY A 55 0.90 15.78 3.37
CA GLY A 55 0.53 16.98 2.61
C GLY A 55 1.43 17.14 1.37
N PRO A 56 2.56 17.85 1.48
CA PRO A 56 3.41 18.20 0.34
C PRO A 56 4.33 17.06 -0.12
N THR A 57 4.22 15.87 0.45
CA THR A 57 5.20 14.78 0.26
C THR A 57 4.67 13.61 -0.56
N TYR A 58 3.58 13.79 -1.30
CA TYR A 58 3.06 12.78 -2.21
C TYR A 58 4.08 12.47 -3.31
N VAL A 59 4.32 11.18 -3.55
CA VAL A 59 5.29 10.70 -4.53
C VAL A 59 4.58 9.99 -5.69
N TRP A 60 3.74 9.00 -5.37
CA TRP A 60 3.11 8.14 -6.37
C TRP A 60 1.97 7.32 -5.74
N THR A 61 1.15 6.68 -6.56
CA THR A 61 0.12 5.71 -6.13
C THR A 61 0.44 4.30 -6.61
N PHE A 62 0.62 3.37 -5.68
CA PHE A 62 0.98 1.99 -5.96
C PHE A 62 -0.23 1.06 -5.97
N ASN A 63 -0.25 0.17 -6.95
CA ASN A 63 -1.27 -0.85 -7.10
C ASN A 63 -0.93 -2.07 -6.24
N LEU A 64 -1.50 -2.15 -5.03
CA LEU A 64 -1.30 -3.24 -4.11
C LEU A 64 -2.44 -4.25 -4.18
N LYS A 65 -2.13 -5.54 -4.22
CA LYS A 65 -3.14 -6.59 -4.20
C LYS A 65 -3.82 -6.65 -2.83
N THR A 66 -5.12 -6.86 -2.83
CA THR A 66 -5.90 -7.04 -1.61
C THR A 66 -6.97 -8.12 -1.79
N LYS A 67 -7.34 -8.79 -0.70
CA LYS A 67 -8.48 -9.71 -0.68
C LYS A 67 -9.80 -9.00 -0.37
N GLU A 68 -9.72 -7.78 0.13
CA GLU A 68 -10.86 -7.01 0.62
C GLU A 68 -11.23 -5.89 -0.34
N LYS A 69 -12.42 -5.30 -0.15
CA LYS A 69 -12.83 -4.17 -0.97
C LYS A 69 -11.86 -2.99 -0.77
N PRO A 70 -11.38 -2.34 -1.85
CA PRO A 70 -10.46 -1.20 -1.75
C PRO A 70 -10.96 -0.09 -0.81
N ALA A 71 -12.28 0.11 -0.74
CA ALA A 71 -12.93 1.07 0.14
C ALA A 71 -12.53 0.93 1.62
N ARG A 72 -12.26 -0.30 2.11
CA ARG A 72 -11.81 -0.50 3.50
C ARG A 72 -10.47 0.17 3.76
N TRP A 73 -9.52 0.04 2.83
CA TRP A 73 -8.19 0.62 2.96
C TRP A 73 -8.18 2.13 2.75
N ILE A 74 -9.08 2.64 1.89
CA ILE A 74 -9.32 4.08 1.73
C ILE A 74 -9.80 4.67 3.06
N LEU A 75 -10.83 4.07 3.69
CA LEU A 75 -11.38 4.55 4.96
C LEU A 75 -10.40 4.40 6.13
N ALA A 76 -9.60 3.34 6.14
CA ALA A 76 -8.53 3.14 7.12
C ALA A 76 -7.35 4.12 6.93
N GLY A 77 -7.33 4.89 5.83
CA GLY A 77 -6.26 5.83 5.53
C GLY A 77 -4.91 5.14 5.40
N VAL A 78 -4.85 3.98 4.75
CA VAL A 78 -3.59 3.26 4.57
C VAL A 78 -2.69 4.02 3.61
N ALA A 79 -1.39 4.09 3.93
CA ALA A 79 -0.41 4.69 3.03
C ALA A 79 0.95 4.01 3.16
N LEU A 80 1.73 4.07 2.08
CA LEU A 80 3.16 3.74 2.10
C LEU A 80 3.96 4.99 2.44
N LEU A 81 5.02 4.80 3.23
CA LEU A 81 5.95 5.85 3.62
C LEU A 81 7.36 5.40 3.23
N LEU A 82 8.11 6.26 2.54
CA LEU A 82 9.50 5.98 2.14
C LEU A 82 10.48 6.20 3.30
N GLN A 83 10.20 7.17 4.17
CA GLN A 83 11.02 7.50 5.32
C GLN A 83 10.17 7.50 6.59
N MET A 84 10.75 6.99 7.68
CA MET A 84 10.10 6.92 8.99
C MET A 84 10.17 8.22 9.77
#